data_AF-A0A9E0L5C5-F1
#
_entry.id   AF-A0A9E0L5C5-F1
#
_cell.length_a   1.000
_cell.length_b   1.000
_cell.length_c   1.000
_cell.angle_alpha   90.00
_cell.angle_beta   90.00
_cell.angle_gamma   90.00
#
_symmetry.space_group_name_H-M   'P 1'
#
loop_
_entity.id
_entity.type
_entity.pdbx_description
1 polymer ?
#
loop_
_entity_poly.entity_id
_entity_poly.type
_entity_poly.pdbx_seq_one_letter_code
_entity_poly.pdbx_strand_id
1 'polypeptide(L)'
;MSEIKTLPILPLRDIVVFPHQPVPLFVGREKSVRALEEAMKAPGKQILLATQKDKDDDDPSPDAIYDVGVVASVLQLLKLPDGTVKVLVEGKARAGV
;
A
#
# COMPACT_ATOMS: atom_id res chain seq x y z
N MET A 1 0.83 19.80 -13.71
CA MET A 1 1.90 18.94 -14.25
C MET A 1 1.86 17.64 -13.49
N SER A 2 2.00 16.51 -14.17
CA SER A 2 2.06 15.18 -13.54
C SER A 2 3.47 14.94 -13.03
N GLU A 3 3.62 14.57 -11.76
CA GLU A 3 4.91 14.28 -11.13
C GLU A 3 5.16 12.76 -11.16
N ILE A 4 6.33 12.32 -11.61
CA ILE A 4 6.72 10.91 -11.61
C ILE A 4 7.49 10.61 -10.32
N LYS A 5 7.07 9.60 -9.57
CA LYS A 5 7.73 9.16 -8.32
C LYS A 5 7.89 7.66 -8.29
N THR A 6 9.01 7.20 -7.76
CA THR A 6 9.22 5.80 -7.40
C THR A 6 8.74 5.59 -5.96
N LEU A 7 7.68 4.80 -5.78
CA LEU A 7 7.11 4.48 -4.47
C LEU A 7 7.00 2.96 -4.30
N PRO A 8 7.17 2.43 -3.08
CA PRO A 8 6.77 1.05 -2.78
C PRO A 8 5.28 0.86 -3.05
N ILE A 9 4.90 -0.31 -3.56
CA ILE A 9 3.51 -0.66 -3.82
C ILE A 9 3.01 -1.68 -2.79
N LEU A 10 1.78 -1.49 -2.32
CA LEU A 10 1.05 -2.43 -1.48
C LEU A 10 -0.20 -2.90 -2.23
N PRO A 11 -0.18 -4.13 -2.79
CA PRO A 11 -1.36 -4.74 -3.38
C PRO A 11 -2.46 -4.93 -2.33
N LEU A 12 -3.67 -4.46 -2.65
CA LEU A 12 -4.86 -4.62 -1.84
C LEU A 12 -5.79 -5.63 -2.48
N ARG A 13 -6.32 -6.54 -1.66
CA ARG A 13 -7.23 -7.60 -2.10
C ARG A 13 -8.69 -7.30 -1.81
N ASP A 14 -8.98 -7.06 -0.53
CA ASP A 14 -10.34 -7.09 -0.01
C ASP A 14 -10.98 -5.69 0.06
N ILE A 15 -10.21 -4.64 -0.20
CA ILE A 15 -10.65 -3.26 -0.05
C ILE A 15 -10.07 -2.32 -1.11
N VAL A 16 -10.76 -1.20 -1.33
CA VAL A 16 -10.27 -0.06 -2.11
C VAL A 16 -10.17 1.14 -1.19
N VAL A 17 -9.01 1.80 -1.17
CA VAL A 17 -8.78 3.02 -0.39
C VAL A 17 -9.04 4.24 -1.27
N PHE A 18 -9.76 5.22 -0.74
CA PHE A 18 -9.99 6.51 -1.40
C PHE A 18 -9.19 7.63 -0.71
N PRO A 19 -8.90 8.73 -1.44
CA PRO A 19 -8.31 9.92 -0.84
C PRO A 19 -9.10 10.45 0.38
N HIS A 20 -8.38 11.06 1.33
CA HIS A 20 -8.87 11.74 2.53
C HIS A 20 -9.43 10.86 3.65
N GLN A 21 -9.37 9.53 3.52
CA GLN A 21 -9.84 8.61 4.56
C GLN A 21 -8.67 7.85 5.20
N PRO A 22 -8.52 7.91 6.53
CA PRO A 22 -7.67 6.98 7.27
C PRO A 22 -8.29 5.58 7.29
N VAL A 23 -7.53 4.57 6.89
CA VAL A 23 -7.97 3.17 6.82
C VAL A 23 -6.96 2.27 7.55
N PRO A 24 -7.40 1.45 8.51
CA PRO A 24 -6.52 0.44 9.13
C PRO A 24 -6.39 -0.78 8.20
N LEU A 25 -5.17 -1.24 7.96
CA LEU A 25 -4.86 -2.44 7.19
C LEU A 25 -4.09 -3.45 8.04
N PHE A 26 -4.30 -4.73 7.74
CA PHE A 26 -3.51 -5.84 8.28
C PHE A 26 -2.68 -6.44 7.16
N VAL A 27 -1.37 -6.53 7.37
CA VAL A 27 -0.42 -6.96 6.36
C VAL A 27 0.39 -8.13 6.92
N GLY A 28 0.26 -9.30 6.29
CA GLY A 28 0.95 -10.53 6.69
C GLY A 28 2.00 -11.03 5.71
N ARG A 29 1.95 -10.62 4.43
CA ARG A 29 2.91 -11.07 3.41
C ARG A 29 4.25 -10.38 3.62
N GLU A 30 5.35 -11.15 3.65
CA GLU A 30 6.70 -10.59 3.88
C GLU A 30 7.05 -9.46 2.90
N LYS A 31 6.75 -9.61 1.61
CA LYS A 31 7.01 -8.58 0.59
C LYS A 31 6.29 -7.27 0.92
N SER A 32 5.04 -7.36 1.35
CA SER A 32 4.20 -6.22 1.71
C SER A 32 4.68 -5.54 3.00
N VAL A 33 5.13 -6.32 3.99
CA VAL A 33 5.76 -5.78 5.21
C VAL A 33 7.04 -5.02 4.86
N ARG A 34 7.90 -5.58 4.01
CA ARG A 34 9.11 -4.89 3.53
C ARG A 34 8.79 -3.60 2.78
N ALA A 35 7.76 -3.60 1.92
CA ALA A 35 7.33 -2.38 1.23
C ALA A 35 6.90 -1.27 2.20
N LEU A 36 6.20 -1.63 3.28
CA LEU A 36 5.84 -0.68 4.35
C LEU A 36 7.07 -0.15 5.09
N GLU A 37 8.04 -1.01 5.41
CA GLU A 37 9.28 -0.58 6.07
C GLU A 37 10.10 0.36 5.17
N GLU A 38 10.20 0.08 3.88
CA GLU A 38 10.85 0.98 2.91
C GLU A 38 10.12 2.31 2.79
N ALA A 39 8.79 2.31 2.73
CA ALA A 39 7.99 3.53 2.71
C ALA A 39 8.27 4.40 3.95
N MET A 40 8.40 3.78 5.13
CA MET A 40 8.68 4.47 6.39
C MET A 40 10.07 5.10 6.46
N LYS A 41 11.05 4.62 5.68
CA LYS A 41 12.40 5.19 5.59
C LYS A 41 12.45 6.47 4.75
N ALA A 42 11.55 6.60 3.77
CA ALA A 42 11.53 7.74 2.86
C ALA A 42 10.87 8.99 3.48
N PRO A 43 11.33 10.21 3.12
CA PRO A 43 10.63 11.45 3.46
C PRO A 43 9.17 11.41 2.99
N GLY A 44 8.23 11.79 3.86
CA GLY A 44 6.80 11.81 3.54
C GLY A 44 6.06 10.47 3.75
N LYS A 45 6.79 9.38 4.05
CA LYS A 45 6.23 8.07 4.42
C LYS A 45 5.16 7.57 3.44
N GLN A 46 5.43 7.74 2.14
CA GLN A 46 4.44 7.50 1.10
C GLN A 46 4.50 6.06 0.58
N ILE A 47 3.32 5.52 0.28
CA ILE A 47 3.15 4.19 -0.31
C ILE A 47 2.06 4.26 -1.37
N LEU A 48 2.19 3.48 -2.44
CA LEU A 48 1.17 3.34 -3.47
C LEU A 48 0.27 2.15 -3.13
N LEU A 49 -1.02 2.41 -2.96
CA LEU A 49 -2.05 1.39 -2.73
C LEU A 49 -2.75 1.12 -4.04
N ALA A 50 -2.74 -0.12 -4.52
CA ALA A 50 -3.43 -0.51 -5.74
C ALA A 50 -4.07 -1.88 -5.55
N THR A 51 -5.23 -2.11 -6.15
CA THR A 51 -5.90 -3.42 -6.05
C THR A 51 -5.28 -4.44 -7.00
N GLN A 52 -5.31 -5.70 -6.61
CA GLN A 52 -5.03 -6.83 -7.51
C GLN A 52 -6.29 -7.23 -8.29
N LYS A 53 -6.11 -7.76 -9.50
CA LYS A 53 -7.19 -8.22 -10.39
C LYS A 53 -7.83 -9.50 -9.88
N ASP A 54 -7.00 -10.47 -9.51
CA ASP A 54 -7.44 -11.70 -8.83
C ASP A 54 -7.20 -11.55 -7.33
N LYS A 55 -8.23 -11.74 -6.53
CA LYS A 55 -8.11 -11.71 -5.08
C LYS A 55 -7.42 -12.96 -4.52
N ASP A 56 -7.56 -14.11 -5.16
CA ASP A 56 -7.06 -15.36 -4.59
C ASP A 56 -5.57 -15.58 -4.88
N ASP A 57 -4.93 -14.67 -5.63
CA ASP A 57 -3.48 -14.64 -5.86
C ASP A 57 -2.72 -14.02 -4.68
N ASP A 58 -1.77 -14.79 -4.15
CA ASP A 58 -0.91 -14.39 -3.04
C ASP A 58 0.37 -13.66 -3.46
N ASP A 59 0.82 -13.82 -4.70
CA ASP A 59 2.03 -13.17 -5.22
C ASP A 59 1.76 -12.54 -6.60
N PRO A 60 0.89 -11.52 -6.66
CA PRO A 60 0.48 -10.93 -7.92
C PRO A 60 1.68 -10.31 -8.65
N SER A 61 1.79 -10.63 -9.93
CA SER A 61 2.74 -9.98 -10.82
C SER A 61 2.34 -8.52 -11.09
N PRO A 62 3.26 -7.66 -11.57
CA PRO A 62 2.94 -6.25 -11.85
C PRO A 62 1.75 -6.06 -12.80
N ASP A 63 1.58 -6.94 -13.79
CA ASP A 63 0.46 -6.94 -14.75
C ASP A 63 -0.86 -7.45 -14.14
N ALA A 64 -0.82 -8.10 -12.97
CA ALA A 64 -2.00 -8.50 -12.21
C ALA A 64 -2.52 -7.37 -11.30
N ILE A 65 -1.86 -6.21 -11.25
CA ILE A 65 -2.30 -5.02 -10.51
C ILE A 65 -3.08 -4.09 -11.44
N TYR A 66 -4.05 -3.34 -10.90
CA TYR A 66 -4.73 -2.30 -11.66
C TYR A 66 -3.84 -1.07 -11.86
N ASP A 67 -3.89 -0.47 -13.05
CA ASP A 67 -3.03 0.66 -13.46
C ASP A 67 -3.34 1.99 -12.74
N VAL A 68 -4.34 2.00 -11.87
CA VAL A 68 -4.73 3.18 -11.08
C VAL A 68 -4.80 2.78 -9.61
N GLY A 69 -4.08 3.53 -8.79
CA GLY A 69 -4.04 3.38 -7.34
C GLY A 69 -4.21 4.71 -6.61
N VAL A 70 -3.93 4.68 -5.32
CA VAL A 70 -3.93 5.83 -4.43
C VAL A 70 -2.59 5.92 -3.73
N VAL A 71 -1.92 7.07 -3.87
CA VAL A 71 -0.79 7.42 -3.02
C VAL A 71 -1.34 7.69 -1.63
N ALA A 72 -0.83 6.98 -0.64
CA ALA A 72 -1.19 7.13 0.76
C ALA A 72 0.04 7.47 1.61
N SER A 73 -0.19 8.08 2.77
CA SER A 73 0.83 8.25 3.81
C SER A 73 0.64 7.23 4.92
N VAL A 74 1.73 6.60 5.35
CA VAL A 74 1.73 5.70 6.51
C VAL A 74 1.74 6.54 7.79
N LEU A 75 0.64 6.49 8.55
CA LEU A 75 0.47 7.24 9.79
C LEU A 75 1.07 6.49 10.98
N GLN A 76 0.77 5.19 11.08
CA GLN A 76 1.20 4.34 12.19
C GLN A 76 1.49 2.92 11.71
N LEU A 77 2.49 2.28 12.31
CA LEU A 77 2.88 0.91 12.04
C LEU A 77 3.07 0.18 13.38
N LEU A 78 2.36 -0.92 13.59
CA LEU A 78 2.43 -1.75 14.78
C LEU A 78 2.69 -3.21 14.36
N LYS A 79 3.82 -3.76 14.77
CA LYS A 79 4.12 -5.19 14.60
C LYS A 79 3.41 -5.98 15.70
N LEU A 80 2.64 -6.99 15.31
CA LEU A 80 1.95 -7.89 16.22
C LEU A 80 2.84 -9.10 16.57
N PRO A 81 2.62 -9.78 17.70
CA PRO A 81 3.44 -10.92 18.13
C PRO A 81 3.41 -12.12 17.17
N ASP A 82 2.39 -12.21 16.33
CA ASP A 82 2.21 -13.25 15.30
C ASP A 82 3.00 -12.98 14.00
N GLY A 83 3.73 -11.86 13.94
CA GLY A 83 4.51 -11.45 12.77
C GLY A 83 3.72 -10.62 11.76
N THR A 84 2.41 -10.44 11.94
CA THR A 84 1.62 -9.54 11.10
C THR A 84 1.83 -8.08 11.50
N VAL A 85 1.56 -7.17 10.57
CA VAL A 85 1.70 -5.73 10.79
C VAL A 85 0.34 -5.07 10.64
N LYS A 86 -0.09 -4.38 11.70
CA LYS A 86 -1.24 -3.48 11.65
C LYS A 86 -0.74 -2.09 11.29
N VAL A 87 -1.23 -1.53 10.20
CA VAL A 87 -0.84 -0.20 9.71
C VAL A 87 -2.08 0.70 9.59
N LEU A 88 -1.92 1.98 9.92
CA LEU A 88 -2.92 3.00 9.63
C LEU A 88 -2.39 3.86 8.48
N VAL A 89 -3.13 3.91 7.37
CA VAL A 89 -2.77 4.70 6.18
C VAL A 89 -3.83 5.75 5.89
N GLU A 90 -3.44 6.86 5.28
CA GLU A 90 -4.36 7.89 4.83
C GLU A 90 -4.15 8.16 3.33
N GLY A 91 -5.19 7.93 2.54
CA GLY A 91 -5.15 8.21 1.10
C GLY A 91 -4.97 9.71 0.83
N LYS A 92 -4.09 10.08 -0.11
CA LYS A 92 -3.80 11.47 -0.46
C LYS A 92 -4.35 11.85 -1.83
N ALA A 93 -3.99 11.09 -2.87
CA ALA A 93 -4.41 11.37 -4.23
C ALA A 93 -4.38 10.09 -5.08
N ARG A 94 -5.16 10.08 -6.16
CA ARG A 94 -5.08 9.03 -7.18
C ARG A 94 -3.79 9.17 -7.98
N ALA A 95 -3.20 8.06 -8.38
CA ALA A 95 -2.02 8.02 -9.24
C ALA A 95 -2.13 6.86 -10.24
N GLY A 96 -1.51 7.03 -11.40
CA GLY A 96 -1.21 5.90 -12.29
C GLY A 96 -0.06 5.08 -11.70
N VAL A 97 -0.11 3.76 -11.90
CA VAL A 97 0.94 2.81 -11.51
C VAL A 97 2.02 2.73 -12.58
#